data_AF-A0A9D6M0T8-F1
#
_entry.id   AF-A0A9D6M0T8-F1
#
_cell.length_a   1.000
_cell.length_b   1.000
_cell.length_c   1.000
_cell.angle_alpha   90.00
_cell.angle_beta   90.00
_cell.angle_gamma   90.00
#
_symmetry.space_group_name_H-M   'P 1'
#
loop_
_entity.id
_entity.type
_entity.pdbx_description
1 polymer ?
#
loop_
_entity_poly.entity_id
_entity_poly.type
_entity_poly.pdbx_seq_one_letter_code
_entity_poly.pdbx_strand_id
1 'polypeptide(L)'
;NLTNILITKDWQIWIIDLSRAFRMYKTIDNPKNLVMIDRKLLAKLRELKKEDLQQRLGKWLTKSEVDGLAARAQKIVEHFDKQIAAKGEAAVVYDFPRTSQPCGLGL
;
A
#
# COMPACT_ATOMS: atom_id res chain seq x y z
N ASN A 1 -2.99 -1.61 20.64
CA ASN A 1 -2.67 -2.88 19.94
C ASN A 1 -1.59 -2.61 18.92
N LEU A 2 -0.35 -3.00 19.23
CA LEU A 2 0.82 -2.64 18.43
C LEU A 2 1.22 -3.68 17.38
N THR A 3 0.59 -4.84 17.32
CA THR A 3 0.98 -5.84 16.32
C THR A 3 -0.21 -6.73 15.95
N ASN A 4 -1.11 -6.17 15.15
CA ASN A 4 -2.06 -6.96 14.35
C ASN A 4 -1.33 -7.58 13.13
N ILE A 5 -0.16 -8.17 13.40
CA ILE A 5 0.75 -8.75 12.41
C ILE A 5 1.17 -10.13 12.94
N LEU A 6 0.92 -11.16 12.15
CA LEU A 6 1.44 -12.50 12.35
C LEU A 6 2.59 -12.73 11.37
N ILE A 7 3.70 -13.28 11.84
CA ILE A 7 4.87 -13.62 11.01
C ILE A 7 5.06 -15.13 11.08
N THR A 8 5.05 -15.80 9.94
CA THR A 8 5.23 -17.26 9.84
C THR A 8 6.70 -17.64 9.86
N LYS A 9 7.01 -18.94 9.99
CA LYS A 9 8.40 -19.46 10.01
C LYS A 9 9.15 -19.19 8.71
N ASP A 10 8.43 -19.13 7.59
CA ASP A 10 8.94 -18.78 6.26
C ASP A 10 8.89 -17.26 5.98
N TRP A 11 8.79 -16.43 7.03
CA TRP A 11 8.81 -14.97 6.97
C TRP A 11 7.68 -14.33 6.15
N GLN A 12 6.53 -15.01 6.03
CA GLN A 12 5.32 -14.39 5.49
C GLN A 12 4.66 -13.51 6.55
N ILE A 13 4.25 -12.30 6.13
CA ILE A 13 3.60 -11.32 6.98
C ILE A 13 2.09 -11.35 6.72
N TRP A 14 1.32 -11.61 7.78
CA TRP A 14 -0.14 -11.57 7.77
C TRP A 14 -0.63 -10.38 8.57
N ILE A 15 -1.29 -9.43 7.91
CA ILE A 15 -1.95 -8.31 8.58
C ILE A 15 -3.35 -8.75 8.95
N ILE A 16 -3.62 -8.89 10.25
CA ILE A 16 -4.92 -9.32 10.78
C ILE A 16 -5.70 -8.11 11.32
N ASP A 17 -6.98 -8.32 11.67
CA ASP A 17 -7.84 -7.30 12.27
C ASP A 17 -7.83 -5.95 11.50
N LEU A 18 -8.30 -6.02 10.25
CA LEU A 18 -8.55 -4.87 9.37
C LEU A 18 -9.97 -4.32 9.52
N SER A 19 -10.65 -4.61 10.64
CA SER A 19 -12.04 -4.20 10.94
C SER A 19 -12.25 -2.67 10.86
N ARG A 20 -11.18 -1.90 11.01
CA ARG A 20 -11.17 -0.43 10.98
C ARG A 20 -10.54 0.16 9.71
N ALA A 21 -10.37 -0.64 8.66
CA ALA A 21 -9.86 -0.21 7.37
C ALA A 21 -10.86 0.69 6.60
N PHE A 22 -10.50 1.06 5.38
CA PHE A 22 -11.36 1.80 4.43
C PHE A 22 -11.88 3.15 4.90
N ARG A 23 -11.12 3.85 5.76
CA ARG A 23 -11.48 5.20 6.20
C ARG A 23 -11.54 6.21 5.05
N MET A 24 -12.46 7.17 5.18
CA MET A 24 -12.74 8.22 4.18
C MET A 24 -11.72 9.37 4.17
N TYR A 25 -10.82 9.44 5.17
CA TYR A 25 -9.82 10.51 5.19
C TYR A 25 -8.86 10.38 4.01
N LYS A 26 -8.47 11.53 3.47
CA LYS A 26 -7.60 11.64 2.29
C LYS A 26 -6.14 11.88 2.66
N THR A 27 -5.77 11.80 3.93
CA THR A 27 -4.41 12.06 4.44
C THR A 27 -3.69 10.76 4.77
N ILE A 28 -2.37 10.79 4.69
CA ILE A 28 -1.52 9.73 5.22
C ILE A 28 -1.31 10.06 6.70
N ASP A 29 -1.57 9.11 7.58
CA ASP A 29 -1.50 9.31 9.03
C ASP A 29 -0.06 9.53 9.51
N ASN A 30 0.87 8.68 9.07
CA ASN A 30 2.28 8.73 9.46
C ASN A 30 3.22 8.72 8.24
N PRO A 31 3.29 9.80 7.44
CA PRO A 31 4.10 9.84 6.21
C PRO A 31 5.61 9.69 6.49
N LYS A 32 6.07 10.03 7.70
CA LYS A 32 7.47 9.82 8.13
C LYS A 32 7.91 8.36 8.12
N ASN A 33 6.97 7.41 8.23
CA ASN A 33 7.26 5.97 8.19
C ASN A 33 7.42 5.44 6.75
N LEU A 34 7.09 6.25 5.74
CA LEU A 34 7.26 5.91 4.32
C LEU A 34 8.69 6.25 3.90
N VAL A 35 9.63 5.35 4.22
CA VAL A 35 11.07 5.55 4.01
C VAL A 35 11.52 5.07 2.62
N MET A 36 11.12 3.86 2.23
CA MET A 36 11.44 3.26 0.94
C MET A 36 10.24 2.55 0.34
N ILE A 37 10.24 2.33 -0.97
CA ILE A 37 9.17 1.64 -1.68
C ILE A 37 9.72 0.69 -2.75
N ASP A 38 9.05 -0.44 -2.93
CA ASP A 38 9.35 -1.37 -4.02
C ASP A 38 9.02 -0.75 -5.39
N ARG A 39 9.95 -0.92 -6.34
CA ARG A 39 9.87 -0.36 -7.69
C ARG A 39 8.56 -0.68 -8.40
N LYS A 40 8.13 -1.95 -8.40
CA LYS A 40 6.91 -2.32 -9.14
C LYS A 40 5.64 -1.90 -8.39
N LEU A 41 5.65 -1.87 -7.07
CA LEU A 41 4.56 -1.31 -6.28
C LEU A 41 4.36 0.17 -6.60
N LEU A 42 5.43 0.98 -6.62
CA LEU A 42 5.34 2.40 -6.98
C LEU A 42 4.79 2.59 -8.40
N ALA A 43 5.26 1.80 -9.37
CA ALA A 43 4.73 1.83 -10.74
C ALA A 43 3.23 1.51 -10.78
N LYS A 44 2.78 0.47 -10.05
CA LYS A 44 1.36 0.10 -9.99
C LYS A 44 0.50 1.14 -9.27
N LEU A 45 1.02 1.80 -8.24
CA LEU A 45 0.32 2.89 -7.58
C LEU A 45 0.14 4.11 -8.50
N ARG A 46 1.12 4.41 -9.36
CA ARG A 46 0.98 5.47 -10.39
C ARG A 46 -0.09 5.16 -11.43
N GLU A 47 -0.30 3.89 -11.74
CA GLU A 47 -1.32 3.43 -12.70
C GLU A 47 -2.72 3.25 -12.07
N LEU A 48 -2.84 3.32 -10.74
CA LEU A 48 -4.08 3.00 -10.03
C LEU A 48 -5.16 4.07 -10.25
N LYS A 49 -6.25 3.69 -10.91
CA LYS A 49 -7.39 4.60 -11.16
C LYS A 49 -8.55 4.36 -10.21
N LYS A 50 -9.27 5.44 -9.89
CA LYS A 50 -10.47 5.37 -9.05
C LYS A 50 -11.55 4.50 -9.68
N GLU A 51 -11.68 4.53 -11.01
CA GLU A 51 -12.68 3.77 -11.76
C GLU A 51 -12.45 2.26 -11.59
N ASP A 52 -11.19 1.82 -11.64
CA ASP A 52 -10.81 0.43 -11.42
C ASP A 52 -11.13 -0.02 -9.99
N LEU A 53 -10.87 0.86 -9.00
CA LEU A 53 -11.24 0.60 -7.60
C LEU A 53 -12.75 0.52 -7.43
N GLN A 54 -13.52 1.42 -8.06
CA GLN A 54 -14.98 1.40 -7.97
C GLN A 54 -15.58 0.17 -8.64
N GLN A 55 -15.05 -0.24 -9.80
CA GLN A 55 -15.49 -1.43 -10.51
C GLN A 55 -15.24 -2.70 -9.69
N ARG A 56 -14.06 -2.80 -9.06
CA ARG A 56 -13.67 -4.00 -8.31
C ARG A 56 -14.22 -4.04 -6.89
N LEU A 57 -14.25 -2.91 -6.20
CA LEU A 57 -14.56 -2.84 -4.76
C LEU A 57 -15.92 -2.23 -4.45
N GLY A 58 -16.61 -1.64 -5.42
CA GLY A 58 -17.87 -0.91 -5.22
C GLY A 58 -19.03 -1.75 -4.69
N LYS A 59 -18.93 -3.09 -4.73
CA LYS A 59 -19.88 -4.00 -4.08
C LYS A 59 -19.76 -3.98 -2.55
N TRP A 60 -18.57 -3.68 -2.03
CA TRP A 60 -18.26 -3.73 -0.60
C TRP A 60 -17.96 -2.36 0.01
N LEU A 61 -17.49 -1.42 -0.81
CA LEU A 61 -17.10 -0.09 -0.38
C LEU A 61 -18.05 0.97 -0.94
N THR A 62 -18.34 1.96 -0.12
CA THR A 62 -19.03 3.18 -0.55
C THR A 62 -18.12 4.03 -1.43
N LYS A 63 -18.73 4.93 -2.22
CA LYS A 63 -18.00 5.88 -3.08
C LYS A 63 -16.99 6.73 -2.28
N SER A 64 -17.37 7.19 -1.08
CA SER A 64 -16.51 8.01 -0.23
C SER A 64 -15.30 7.25 0.32
N GLU A 65 -15.42 5.95 0.57
CA GLU A 65 -14.30 5.11 1.01
C GLU A 65 -13.34 4.82 -0.14
N VAL A 66 -13.87 4.58 -1.34
CA VAL A 66 -13.07 4.47 -2.58
C VAL A 66 -12.34 5.79 -2.85
N ASP A 67 -12.99 6.93 -2.66
CA ASP A 67 -12.37 8.25 -2.79
C ASP A 67 -11.23 8.46 -1.79
N GLY A 68 -11.44 8.06 -0.54
CA GLY A 68 -10.40 8.10 0.50
C GLY A 68 -9.22 7.20 0.17
N LEU A 69 -9.46 6.02 -0.40
CA LEU A 69 -8.41 5.10 -0.84
C LEU A 69 -7.60 5.67 -2.01
N ALA A 70 -8.27 6.12 -3.08
CA ALA A 70 -7.63 6.67 -4.27
C ALA A 70 -6.79 7.90 -3.93
N ALA A 71 -7.32 8.82 -3.11
CA ALA A 71 -6.59 10.01 -2.69
C ALA A 71 -5.33 9.67 -1.87
N ARG A 72 -5.39 8.63 -1.02
CA ARG A 72 -4.22 8.19 -0.26
C ARG A 72 -3.17 7.51 -1.14
N ALA A 73 -3.59 6.71 -2.13
CA ALA A 73 -2.67 6.12 -3.10
C ALA A 73 -1.91 7.21 -3.88
N GLN A 74 -2.62 8.25 -4.35
CA GLN A 74 -2.00 9.39 -5.01
C GLN A 74 -0.99 10.11 -4.09
N LYS A 75 -1.35 10.38 -2.83
CA LYS A 75 -0.43 11.02 -1.89
C LYS A 75 0.81 10.18 -1.58
N ILE A 76 0.70 8.86 -1.59
CA ILE A 76 1.85 7.97 -1.43
C ILE A 76 2.82 8.16 -2.62
N VAL A 77 2.29 8.21 -3.84
CA VAL A 77 3.08 8.49 -5.05
C VAL A 77 3.76 9.87 -4.94
N GLU A 78 3.01 10.92 -4.64
CA GLU A 78 3.55 12.28 -4.51
C GLU A 78 4.64 12.38 -3.44
N HIS A 79 4.48 11.66 -2.32
CA HIS A 79 5.49 11.58 -1.26
C HIS A 79 6.79 10.95 -1.76
N PHE A 80 6.70 9.82 -2.46
CA PHE A 80 7.89 9.15 -2.97
C PHE A 80 8.54 9.88 -4.15
N ASP A 81 7.76 10.51 -5.04
CA ASP A 81 8.29 11.32 -6.13
C ASP A 81 9.13 12.50 -5.59
N LYS A 82 8.65 13.16 -4.53
CA LYS A 82 9.40 14.21 -3.83
C LYS A 82 10.69 13.67 -3.20
N GLN A 83 10.63 12.50 -2.57
CA GLN A 83 11.83 11.90 -1.98
C GLN A 83 12.86 11.48 -3.02
N ILE A 84 12.41 10.92 -4.15
CA ILE A 84 13.28 10.55 -5.28
C ILE A 84 13.96 11.80 -5.85
N ALA A 85 13.21 12.89 -6.04
CA ALA A 85 13.76 14.15 -6.52
C ALA A 85 14.80 14.74 -5.54
N ALA A 86 14.59 14.58 -4.23
CA ALA A 86 15.46 15.16 -3.20
C ALA A 86 16.70 14.32 -2.87
N LYS A 87 16.60 12.98 -2.90
CA LYS A 87 17.64 12.06 -2.41
C LYS A 87 18.24 11.16 -3.50
N GLY A 88 17.64 11.16 -4.69
CA GLY A 88 17.94 10.21 -5.75
C GLY A 88 17.18 8.89 -5.60
N GLU A 89 17.00 8.21 -6.73
CA GLU A 89 16.18 6.99 -6.80
C GLU A 89 16.75 5.84 -5.97
N ALA A 90 18.07 5.63 -6.00
CA ALA A 90 18.74 4.52 -5.31
C ALA A 90 18.59 4.57 -3.77
N ALA A 91 18.31 5.75 -3.20
CA ALA A 91 18.12 5.92 -1.75
C ALA A 91 16.66 5.65 -1.30
N VAL A 92 15.72 5.56 -2.24
CA VAL A 92 14.26 5.56 -1.95
C VAL A 92 13.56 4.33 -2.55
N VAL A 93 14.05 3.82 -3.67
CA VAL A 93 13.45 2.70 -4.38
C VAL A 93 14.32 1.45 -4.25
N TYR A 94 13.70 0.34 -3.92
CA TYR A 94 14.35 -0.97 -3.87
C TYR A 94 13.60 -1.99 -4.75
N ASP A 95 14.27 -3.11 -5.04
CA ASP A 95 13.68 -4.22 -5.78
C ASP A 95 13.41 -5.39 -4.85
N PHE A 96 12.13 -5.63 -4.53
CA PHE A 96 11.74 -6.77 -3.69
C PHE A 96 11.70 -8.07 -4.51
N PRO A 97 12.42 -9.14 -4.11
CA PRO A 97 12.33 -10.43 -4.77
C PRO A 97 10.91 -10.99 -4.60
N ARG A 98 10.25 -11.33 -5.71
CA ARG A 98 8.90 -11.91 -5.67
C ARG A 98 9.01 -13.42 -5.79
N THR A 99 8.45 -14.13 -4.81
CA THR A 99 8.28 -15.57 -4.88
C THR A 99 7.07 -15.87 -5.78
N SER A 100 7.15 -16.98 -6.53
CA SER A 100 5.98 -17.55 -7.22
C SER A 100 5.14 -18.45 -6.30
N GLN A 101 5.59 -18.65 -5.05
CA GLN A 101 4.88 -19.46 -4.08
C GLN A 101 3.60 -18.75 -3.63
N PRO A 102 2.45 -19.45 -3.62
CA PRO A 102 1.23 -18.94 -3.02
C PRO A 102 1.46 -18.60 -1.54
N CYS A 103 1.02 -17.43 -1.12
CA CYS A 103 0.96 -17.06 0.29
C CYS A 103 0.03 -18.01 1.06
N GLY A 104 0.44 -18.49 2.24
CA GLY A 104 -0.41 -19.29 3.14
C GLY A 104 -0.47 -20.80 2.92
N LEU A 105 0.41 -21.38 2.11
CA LEU A 105 0.50 -22.86 1.98
C LEU A 105 1.07 -23.56 3.23
N GLY A 106 1.64 -22.82 4.18
CA GLY A 106 2.28 -23.34 5.38
C GLY A 106 1.58 -22.99 6.70
N LEU A 107 0.31 -22.56 6.65
CA LEU A 107 -0.53 -22.36 7.84
C LEU A 107 -1.26 -23.65 8.23
#